data_AF-A0A8C7HWU3-F1
#
_entry.id   AF-A0A8C7HWU3-F1
#
_cell.length_a   1.000
_cell.length_b   1.000
_cell.length_c   1.000
_cell.angle_alpha   90.00
_cell.angle_beta   90.00
_cell.angle_gamma   90.00
#
_symmetry.space_group_name_H-M   'P 1'
#
loop_
_entity.id
_entity.type
_entity.pdbx_description
1 polymer ?
#
loop_
_entity_poly.entity_id
_entity_poly.type
_entity_poly.pdbx_seq_one_letter_code
_entity_poly.pdbx_strand_id
1 'polypeptide(L)'
;MSGLFLKNVLVAAAVCCSVLVTAVLGSLLGCPVLAQEPIRCAPCAPEKLSECPVVAHGCMEVLSEPGCGCCLVCALMTGELCGIYTAPCGYGLRCTPIPGDLQPLHSLIRSQAVCMPNPEPERSPIPQNPVTITCFPFSHPGNRKTFDPPCAADAQESMKAKVSAIRKKLAEKAPCQVELQIALEKIAESQQKLGDNLTRFYLPNCNEHGLYKAKQCESSLDGQRGRCWCVSSWNGKKIPGSTDLSGDAECS
;
A
#
# COMPACT_ATOMS: atom_id res chain seq x y z
N MET A 1 1.60 73.03 13.70
CA MET A 1 1.10 71.67 14.01
C MET A 1 1.15 70.69 12.82
N SER A 2 1.39 71.14 11.58
CA SER A 2 1.34 70.28 10.38
C SER A 2 2.59 69.41 10.12
N GLY A 3 3.76 69.75 10.68
CA GLY A 3 5.01 69.01 10.44
C GLY A 3 5.17 67.72 11.25
N LEU A 4 4.48 67.61 12.39
CA LEU A 4 4.53 66.41 13.25
C LEU A 4 3.66 65.28 12.68
N PHE A 5 2.51 65.64 12.10
CA PHE A 5 1.63 64.69 11.41
C PHE A 5 2.31 64.06 10.20
N LEU A 6 3.02 64.85 9.38
CA LEU A 6 3.68 64.32 8.18
C LEU A 6 4.84 63.37 8.52
N LYS A 7 5.60 63.64 9.60
CA LYS A 7 6.64 62.74 10.12
C LYS A 7 6.04 61.43 10.63
N ASN A 8 4.94 61.49 11.39
CA ASN A 8 4.28 60.31 11.93
C ASN A 8 3.69 59.42 10.83
N VAL A 9 3.13 60.02 9.77
CA VAL A 9 2.63 59.30 8.59
C VAL A 9 3.75 58.63 7.80
N LEU A 10 4.89 59.31 7.61
CA LEU A 10 6.05 58.71 6.93
C LEU A 10 6.65 57.54 7.71
N VAL A 11 6.75 57.67 9.04
CA VAL A 11 7.26 56.60 9.92
C VAL A 11 6.32 55.40 9.90
N ALA A 12 5.00 55.61 9.98
CA ALA A 12 4.01 54.54 9.88
C ALA A 12 4.07 53.81 8.53
N ALA A 13 4.20 54.55 7.42
CA ALA A 13 4.34 53.95 6.09
C ALA A 13 5.63 53.14 5.93
N ALA A 14 6.76 53.61 6.47
CA ALA A 14 8.04 52.88 6.44
C ALA A 14 8.02 51.60 7.29
N VAL A 15 7.35 51.63 8.45
CA VAL A 15 7.16 50.44 9.30
C VAL A 15 6.22 49.44 8.64
N CYS A 16 5.12 49.88 8.02
CA CYS A 16 4.23 49.00 7.27
C CYS A 16 4.93 48.35 6.06
N CYS A 17 5.72 49.11 5.29
CA CYS A 17 6.46 48.55 4.15
C CYS A 17 7.53 47.53 4.59
N SER A 18 8.23 47.75 5.70
CA SER A 18 9.24 46.81 6.20
C SER A 18 8.64 45.52 6.77
N VAL A 19 7.47 45.60 7.43
CA VAL A 19 6.71 44.42 7.89
C VAL A 19 6.14 43.61 6.71
N LEU A 20 5.65 44.28 5.66
CA LEU A 20 5.14 43.60 4.47
C LEU A 20 6.25 42.93 3.65
N VAL A 21 7.42 43.57 3.52
CA VAL A 21 8.58 43.00 2.81
C VAL A 21 9.15 41.78 3.53
N THR A 22 9.19 41.78 4.87
CA THR A 22 9.65 40.62 5.65
C THR A 22 8.66 39.45 5.63
N ALA A 23 7.35 39.70 5.61
CA ALA A 23 6.32 38.67 5.45
C ALA A 23 6.33 38.02 4.05
N VAL A 24 6.58 38.81 3.00
CA VAL A 24 6.67 38.31 1.62
C VAL A 24 7.97 37.54 1.36
N LEU A 25 9.12 38.01 1.88
CA LEU A 25 10.38 37.25 1.76
C LEU A 25 10.40 35.95 2.58
N GLY A 26 9.74 35.92 3.75
CA GLY A 26 9.60 34.70 4.55
C GLY A 26 8.79 33.60 3.86
N SER A 27 7.92 33.97 2.92
CA SER A 27 7.09 33.03 2.14
C SER A 27 7.77 32.50 0.88
N LEU A 28 8.90 33.10 0.46
CA LEU A 28 9.59 32.77 -0.79
C LEU A 28 10.85 31.91 -0.62
N LEU A 29 11.36 31.69 0.61
CA LEU A 29 12.61 30.95 0.84
C LEU A 29 12.53 29.75 1.80
N GLY A 30 11.35 29.32 2.23
CA GLY A 30 11.27 28.15 3.12
C GLY A 30 9.95 27.45 3.05
N CYS A 31 9.85 26.41 2.22
CA CYS A 31 9.08 25.26 2.66
C CYS A 31 9.88 24.66 3.81
N PRO A 32 9.40 24.67 5.07
CA PRO A 32 9.86 23.67 6.01
C PRO A 32 9.35 22.35 5.40
N VAL A 33 10.20 21.68 4.64
CA VAL A 33 10.10 20.24 4.54
C VAL A 33 10.36 19.78 5.97
N LEU A 34 9.30 19.75 6.78
CA LEU A 34 9.29 19.00 8.02
C LEU A 34 9.70 17.61 7.58
N ALA A 35 10.94 17.24 7.88
CA ALA A 35 11.41 15.89 7.74
C ALA A 35 10.36 15.05 8.47
N GLN A 36 9.53 14.33 7.72
CA GLN A 36 8.56 13.44 8.32
C GLN A 36 9.36 12.52 9.23
N GLU A 37 9.10 12.59 10.52
CA GLU A 37 9.76 11.73 11.48
C GLU A 37 9.56 10.29 11.01
N PRO A 38 10.61 9.45 11.02
CA PRO A 38 10.49 8.07 10.58
C PRO A 38 9.38 7.38 11.38
N ILE A 39 8.53 6.61 10.69
CA ILE A 39 7.43 5.89 11.33
C ILE A 39 8.02 4.95 12.37
N ARG A 40 7.64 5.12 13.64
CA ARG A 40 8.06 4.27 14.76
C ARG A 40 6.85 3.58 15.38
N CYS A 41 7.08 2.42 15.98
CA CYS A 41 6.08 1.80 16.83
C CYS A 41 5.76 2.68 18.04
N ALA A 42 4.51 2.63 18.49
CA ALA A 42 4.13 3.24 19.76
C ALA A 42 4.83 2.52 20.93
N PRO A 43 5.18 3.24 22.01
CA PRO A 43 5.75 2.62 23.20
C PRO A 43 4.74 1.66 23.84
N CYS A 44 5.24 0.55 24.38
CA CYS A 44 4.43 -0.45 25.06
C CYS A 44 3.97 0.04 26.43
N ALA A 45 2.68 -0.08 26.70
CA ALA A 45 2.10 0.21 28.02
C ALA A 45 2.47 -0.89 29.04
N PRO A 46 2.75 -0.54 30.31
CA PRO A 46 3.17 -1.50 31.33
C PRO A 46 2.09 -2.56 31.62
N GLU A 47 0.81 -2.22 31.48
CA GLU A 47 -0.30 -3.15 31.64
C GLU A 47 -0.20 -4.29 30.61
N LYS A 48 0.04 -3.96 29.34
CA LYS A 48 0.19 -4.94 28.25
C LYS A 48 1.43 -5.83 28.42
N LEU A 49 2.50 -5.30 29.01
CA LEU A 49 3.70 -6.08 29.31
C LEU A 49 3.47 -7.11 30.41
N SER A 50 2.60 -6.79 31.38
CA SER A 50 2.26 -7.71 32.47
C SER A 50 1.38 -8.89 32.04
N GLU A 51 0.70 -8.77 30.91
CA GLU A 51 -0.18 -9.80 30.32
C GLU A 51 0.55 -10.73 29.34
N CYS A 52 1.84 -10.50 29.08
CA CYS A 52 2.59 -11.27 28.10
C CYS A 52 2.75 -12.74 28.52
N PRO A 53 2.62 -13.68 27.57
CA PRO A 53 2.82 -15.10 27.85
C PRO A 53 4.28 -15.39 28.23
N VAL A 54 4.48 -16.37 29.10
CA VAL A 54 5.81 -16.81 29.50
C VAL A 54 6.48 -17.53 28.32
N VAL A 55 7.72 -17.11 28.00
CA VAL A 55 8.54 -17.76 26.97
C VAL A 55 8.93 -19.16 27.44
N ALA A 56 8.83 -20.16 26.55
CA ALA A 56 9.08 -21.56 26.88
C ALA A 56 10.48 -21.80 27.47
N HIS A 57 10.60 -22.71 28.45
CA HIS A 57 11.84 -22.97 29.19
C HIS A 57 13.03 -23.51 28.37
N GLY A 58 12.81 -23.89 27.10
CA GLY A 58 13.85 -24.39 26.17
C GLY A 58 14.29 -23.37 25.12
N CYS A 59 13.94 -22.10 25.29
CA CYS A 59 14.26 -21.05 24.34
C CYS A 59 15.75 -20.73 24.31
N MET A 60 16.42 -20.92 23.17
CA MET A 60 17.85 -20.60 23.03
C MET A 60 18.08 -19.09 22.95
N GLU A 61 17.18 -18.36 22.28
CA GLU A 61 17.27 -16.92 22.09
C GLU A 61 15.88 -16.31 22.15
N VAL A 62 15.77 -15.20 22.89
CA VAL A 62 14.51 -14.50 23.15
C VAL A 62 14.56 -13.14 22.47
N LEU A 63 13.57 -12.87 21.61
CA LEU A 63 13.46 -11.64 20.83
C LEU A 63 12.07 -11.03 21.00
N SER A 64 11.93 -9.75 20.66
CA SER A 64 10.63 -9.10 20.58
C SER A 64 9.77 -9.75 19.48
N GLU A 65 8.46 -9.76 19.72
CA GLU A 65 7.48 -10.10 18.70
C GLU A 65 7.67 -9.30 17.40
N PRO A 66 7.26 -9.86 16.25
CA PRO A 66 7.36 -9.16 14.97
C PRO A 66 6.53 -7.86 14.93
N GLY A 67 6.97 -6.90 14.12
CA GLY A 67 6.29 -5.63 13.93
C GLY A 67 6.35 -4.73 15.17
N CYS A 68 5.19 -4.41 15.74
CA CYS A 68 5.07 -3.58 16.95
C CYS A 68 4.52 -4.38 18.14
N GLY A 69 4.79 -5.68 18.19
CA GLY A 69 4.45 -6.50 19.34
C GLY A 69 5.26 -6.09 20.58
N CYS A 70 4.66 -6.29 21.75
CA CYS A 70 5.23 -5.85 23.03
C CYS A 70 5.79 -7.01 23.84
N CYS A 71 5.44 -8.24 23.49
CA CYS A 71 5.87 -9.42 24.21
C CYS A 71 7.16 -9.99 23.61
N LEU A 72 7.70 -10.96 24.34
CA LEU A 72 8.89 -11.70 23.95
C LEU A 72 8.48 -13.06 23.38
N VAL A 73 9.21 -13.51 22.38
CA VAL A 73 9.02 -14.80 21.70
C VAL A 73 10.37 -15.48 21.50
N CYS A 74 10.33 -16.79 21.26
CA CYS A 74 11.52 -17.52 20.87
C CYS A 74 11.92 -17.23 19.44
N ALA A 75 13.21 -17.01 19.24
CA ALA A 75 13.77 -16.87 17.92
C ALA A 75 13.72 -18.18 17.13
N LEU A 76 13.48 -18.08 15.82
CA LEU A 76 13.50 -19.21 14.90
C LEU A 76 14.94 -19.63 14.57
N MET A 77 15.14 -20.95 14.44
CA MET A 77 16.40 -21.58 14.10
C MET A 77 16.64 -21.59 12.58
N THR A 78 17.90 -21.84 12.19
CA THR A 78 18.27 -22.01 10.78
C THR A 78 17.43 -23.09 10.11
N GLY A 79 16.89 -22.80 8.94
CA GLY A 79 16.06 -23.74 8.18
C GLY A 79 14.57 -23.74 8.55
N GLU A 80 14.17 -23.06 9.63
CA GLU A 80 12.75 -22.93 9.98
C GLU A 80 12.02 -21.95 9.06
N LEU A 81 10.72 -22.23 8.87
CA LEU A 81 9.83 -21.38 8.10
C LEU A 81 9.57 -20.06 8.83
N CYS A 82 9.74 -18.96 8.11
CA CYS A 82 9.64 -17.61 8.64
C CYS A 82 8.88 -16.70 7.68
N GLY A 83 8.41 -15.56 8.18
CA GLY A 83 7.69 -14.55 7.44
C GLY A 83 7.60 -13.21 8.17
N ILE A 84 6.78 -12.31 7.64
CA ILE A 84 6.59 -10.96 8.20
C ILE A 84 5.85 -11.02 9.55
N TYR A 85 5.01 -12.02 9.75
CA TYR A 85 4.16 -12.18 10.93
C TYR A 85 4.60 -13.35 11.83
N THR A 86 5.76 -13.95 11.58
CA THR A 86 6.30 -15.02 12.42
C THR A 86 7.24 -14.47 13.48
N ALA A 87 7.61 -15.33 14.43
CA ALA A 87 8.76 -15.04 15.29
C ALA A 87 10.01 -14.68 14.43
N PRO A 88 10.86 -13.77 14.91
CA PRO A 88 12.08 -13.38 14.21
C PRO A 88 13.09 -14.53 14.17
N CYS A 89 13.94 -14.57 13.14
CA CYS A 89 15.07 -15.48 13.11
C CYS A 89 16.12 -15.08 14.16
N GLY A 90 16.82 -16.07 14.71
CA GLY A 90 17.88 -15.85 15.70
C GLY A 90 19.11 -15.11 15.16
N TYR A 91 20.07 -14.88 16.05
CA TYR A 91 21.29 -14.16 15.79
C TYR A 91 22.04 -14.70 14.57
N GLY A 92 22.46 -13.79 13.70
CA GLY A 92 23.18 -14.13 12.47
C GLY A 92 22.31 -14.73 11.37
N LEU A 93 21.00 -14.84 11.56
CA LEU A 93 20.05 -15.34 10.57
C LEU A 93 19.16 -14.22 10.04
N ARG A 94 18.68 -14.38 8.81
CA ARG A 94 17.69 -13.50 8.18
C ARG A 94 16.56 -14.33 7.59
N CYS A 95 15.35 -13.80 7.67
CA CYS A 95 14.22 -14.41 6.99
C CYS A 95 14.28 -14.08 5.50
N THR A 96 14.49 -15.11 4.68
CA THR A 96 14.75 -14.95 3.25
C THR A 96 13.93 -15.90 2.41
N PRO A 97 13.35 -15.42 1.30
CA PRO A 97 12.71 -16.29 0.32
C PRO A 97 13.69 -17.37 -0.17
N ILE A 98 13.15 -18.55 -0.46
CA ILE A 98 13.94 -19.68 -0.97
C ILE A 98 14.54 -19.27 -2.34
N PRO A 99 15.83 -19.55 -2.61
CA PRO A 99 16.43 -19.24 -3.91
C PRO A 99 15.65 -19.88 -5.07
N GLY A 100 15.35 -19.08 -6.09
CA GLY A 100 14.55 -19.52 -7.25
C GLY A 100 13.03 -19.40 -7.05
N ASP A 101 12.57 -18.86 -5.91
CA ASP A 101 11.16 -18.58 -5.68
C ASP A 101 10.63 -17.53 -6.68
N LEU A 102 9.52 -17.88 -7.34
CA LEU A 102 8.85 -17.04 -8.33
C LEU A 102 8.01 -15.92 -7.69
N GLN A 103 7.72 -16.01 -6.38
CA GLN A 103 6.95 -15.00 -5.64
C GLN A 103 7.56 -14.63 -4.28
N PRO A 104 8.76 -14.00 -4.24
CA PRO A 104 9.51 -13.76 -3.00
C PRO A 104 8.74 -13.02 -1.91
N LEU A 105 7.97 -11.98 -2.28
CA LEU A 105 7.16 -11.22 -1.33
C LEU A 105 5.99 -12.02 -0.77
N HIS A 106 5.35 -12.86 -1.60
CA HIS A 106 4.21 -13.66 -1.14
C HIS A 106 4.66 -14.75 -0.16
N SER A 107 5.82 -15.34 -0.39
CA SER A 107 6.40 -16.35 0.50
C SER A 107 6.73 -15.74 1.87
N LEU A 108 7.21 -14.49 1.93
CA LEU A 108 7.39 -13.78 3.21
C LEU A 108 6.07 -13.48 3.92
N ILE A 109 5.03 -13.05 3.19
CA ILE A 109 3.70 -12.76 3.78
C ILE A 109 3.04 -14.04 4.29
N ARG A 110 3.21 -15.17 3.57
CA ARG A 110 2.63 -16.48 3.93
C ARG A 110 3.52 -17.32 4.83
N SER A 111 4.64 -16.78 5.31
CA SER A 111 5.55 -17.49 6.21
C SER A 111 6.15 -18.77 5.60
N GLN A 112 6.47 -18.71 4.32
CA GLN A 112 7.09 -19.77 3.51
C GLN A 112 8.55 -19.46 3.17
N ALA A 113 9.07 -18.32 3.62
CA ALA A 113 10.50 -18.03 3.59
C ALA A 113 11.22 -18.86 4.66
N VAL A 114 12.55 -18.84 4.66
CA VAL A 114 13.37 -19.66 5.56
C VAL A 114 14.42 -18.80 6.26
N CYS A 115 14.68 -19.07 7.53
CA CYS A 115 15.80 -18.49 8.26
C CYS A 115 17.12 -19.02 7.73
N MET A 116 17.86 -18.18 7.00
CA MET A 116 19.17 -18.51 6.44
C MET A 116 20.27 -17.64 7.07
N PRO A 117 21.53 -18.10 7.11
CA PRO A 117 22.64 -17.25 7.52
C PRO A 117 22.62 -15.94 6.76
N ASN A 118 22.80 -14.84 7.49
CA ASN A 118 23.00 -13.56 6.86
C ASN A 118 24.27 -13.68 6.01
N PRO A 119 24.22 -13.44 4.69
CA PRO A 119 25.45 -13.38 3.92
C PRO A 119 26.28 -12.26 4.55
N GLU A 120 27.41 -12.61 5.15
CA GLU A 120 28.39 -11.60 5.55
C GLU A 120 28.66 -10.71 4.33
N PRO A 121 28.88 -9.40 4.54
CA PRO A 121 29.36 -8.56 3.47
C PRO A 121 30.75 -9.06 3.09
N GLU A 122 30.84 -10.01 2.16
CA GLU A 122 32.05 -10.18 1.37
C GLU A 122 32.34 -8.80 0.81
N ARG A 123 33.42 -8.20 1.30
CA ARG A 123 34.01 -6.97 0.78
C ARG A 123 34.55 -7.32 -0.61
N SER A 124 33.64 -7.51 -1.55
CA SER A 124 33.93 -7.65 -2.96
C SER A 124 34.50 -6.31 -3.44
N PRO A 125 35.66 -6.29 -4.11
CA PRO A 125 36.17 -5.06 -4.69
C PRO A 125 35.14 -4.53 -5.69
N ILE A 126 34.75 -3.27 -5.51
CA ILE A 126 33.92 -2.50 -6.43
C ILE A 126 34.52 -2.63 -7.84
N PRO A 127 33.80 -3.18 -8.83
CA PRO A 127 34.18 -2.97 -10.22
C PRO A 127 33.87 -1.50 -10.54
N GLN A 128 34.90 -0.66 -10.46
CA GLN A 128 34.87 0.65 -11.06
C GLN A 128 34.83 0.44 -12.57
N ASN A 129 33.65 0.45 -13.16
CA ASN A 129 33.46 0.87 -14.55
C ASN A 129 32.03 1.35 -14.74
N PRO A 130 31.81 2.56 -15.29
CA PRO A 130 30.48 3.02 -15.62
C PRO A 130 29.92 2.13 -16.73
N VAL A 131 28.87 1.38 -16.44
CA VAL A 131 28.07 0.74 -17.48
C VAL A 131 27.29 1.86 -18.17
N THR A 132 27.90 2.46 -19.18
CA THR A 132 27.18 3.16 -20.24
C THR A 132 26.20 2.15 -20.82
N ILE A 133 24.90 2.38 -20.62
CA ILE A 133 23.86 1.64 -21.33
C ILE A 133 23.86 2.17 -22.76
N THR A 134 24.81 1.68 -23.56
CA THR A 134 24.79 1.73 -25.01
C THR A 134 24.15 0.43 -25.47
N CYS A 135 23.01 0.53 -26.17
CA CYS A 135 22.45 -0.58 -26.92
C CYS A 135 23.48 -1.04 -27.95
N PHE A 136 24.25 -2.10 -27.66
CA PHE A 136 25.08 -2.76 -28.65
C PHE A 136 24.28 -3.87 -29.34
N PRO A 137 24.19 -3.87 -30.69
CA PRO A 137 23.68 -5.00 -31.43
C PRO A 137 24.74 -6.10 -31.46
N PHE A 138 24.36 -7.33 -31.11
CA PHE A 138 25.19 -8.50 -31.33
C PHE A 138 25.50 -8.64 -32.82
N SER A 139 26.77 -8.46 -33.19
CA SER A 139 27.28 -8.80 -34.51
C SER A 139 27.64 -10.28 -34.51
N HIS A 140 26.94 -11.09 -35.30
CA HIS A 140 27.43 -12.39 -35.76
C HIS A 140 27.98 -12.23 -37.18
N PRO A 141 29.10 -12.91 -37.53
CA PRO A 141 29.71 -12.75 -38.83
C PRO A 141 28.95 -13.58 -39.88
N GLY A 142 28.52 -12.89 -40.94
CA GLY A 142 28.25 -13.49 -42.25
C GLY A 142 26.85 -14.04 -42.48
N ASN A 143 25.94 -13.21 -43.01
CA ASN A 143 25.38 -13.44 -44.34
C ASN A 143 24.66 -12.18 -44.83
N ARG A 144 24.98 -11.71 -46.04
CA ARG A 144 24.25 -10.61 -46.69
C ARG A 144 22.85 -11.10 -47.06
N LYS A 145 21.80 -10.59 -46.41
CA LYS A 145 20.48 -10.41 -47.05
C LYS A 145 19.87 -9.08 -46.63
N THR A 146 19.30 -8.45 -47.63
CA THR A 146 18.69 -7.13 -47.74
C THR A 146 17.70 -6.83 -46.61
N PHE A 147 17.59 -5.54 -46.27
CA PHE A 147 16.57 -4.97 -45.39
C PHE A 147 15.17 -5.49 -45.72
N ASP A 148 14.53 -6.13 -44.75
CA ASP A 148 13.08 -6.15 -44.56
C ASP A 148 12.82 -5.85 -43.06
N PRO A 149 11.99 -4.85 -42.70
CA PRO A 149 11.66 -4.58 -41.30
C PRO A 149 10.87 -5.77 -40.71
N PRO A 150 11.33 -6.44 -39.64
CA PRO A 150 10.48 -7.38 -38.91
C PRO A 150 9.27 -6.65 -38.37
N CYS A 151 8.11 -7.07 -38.87
CA CYS A 151 6.85 -6.35 -38.84
C CYS A 151 6.36 -6.01 -37.43
N ALA A 152 5.71 -4.85 -37.31
CA ALA A 152 4.95 -4.41 -36.15
C ALA A 152 3.89 -5.42 -35.63
N ALA A 153 3.60 -6.50 -36.37
CA ALA A 153 2.67 -7.56 -36.00
C ALA A 153 3.12 -8.36 -34.76
N ASP A 154 4.39 -8.77 -34.69
CA ASP A 154 4.91 -9.57 -33.55
C ASP A 154 5.02 -8.73 -32.27
N ALA A 155 5.38 -7.45 -32.41
CA ALA A 155 5.39 -6.48 -31.32
C ALA A 155 3.97 -6.21 -30.81
N GLN A 156 2.98 -6.13 -31.71
CA GLN A 156 1.57 -5.94 -31.37
C GLN A 156 0.97 -7.19 -30.72
N GLU A 157 1.36 -8.40 -31.14
CA GLU A 157 0.94 -9.65 -30.52
C GLU A 157 1.54 -9.82 -29.11
N SER A 158 2.82 -9.47 -28.92
CA SER A 158 3.47 -9.45 -27.61
C SER A 158 2.87 -8.41 -26.66
N MET A 159 2.56 -7.20 -27.15
CA MET A 159 1.84 -6.20 -26.36
C MET A 159 0.42 -6.67 -26.04
N LYS A 160 -0.31 -7.28 -26.97
CA LYS A 160 -1.65 -7.82 -26.73
C LYS A 160 -1.63 -8.97 -25.72
N ALA A 161 -0.62 -9.84 -25.77
CA ALA A 161 -0.42 -10.93 -24.81
C ALA A 161 -0.07 -10.40 -23.41
N LYS A 162 0.73 -9.34 -23.32
CA LYS A 162 1.02 -8.66 -22.04
C LYS A 162 -0.21 -7.95 -21.48
N VAL A 163 -0.98 -7.26 -22.33
CA VAL A 163 -2.23 -6.60 -21.92
C VAL A 163 -3.30 -7.62 -21.51
N SER A 164 -3.40 -8.76 -22.19
CA SER A 164 -4.33 -9.83 -21.79
C SER A 164 -3.89 -10.51 -20.49
N ALA A 165 -2.59 -10.69 -20.26
CA ALA A 165 -2.05 -11.17 -18.99
C ALA A 165 -2.28 -10.16 -17.85
N ILE A 166 -2.12 -8.86 -18.09
CA ILE A 166 -2.45 -7.80 -17.12
C ILE A 166 -3.96 -7.76 -16.87
N ARG A 167 -4.79 -7.87 -17.91
CA ARG A 167 -6.26 -7.91 -17.80
C ARG A 167 -6.72 -9.17 -17.07
N LYS A 168 -6.02 -10.30 -17.25
CA LYS A 168 -6.21 -11.54 -16.50
C LYS A 168 -5.77 -11.38 -15.04
N LYS A 169 -4.64 -10.73 -14.76
CA LYS A 169 -4.18 -10.34 -13.42
C LYS A 169 -5.14 -9.37 -12.72
N LEU A 170 -5.79 -8.49 -13.48
CA LEU A 170 -6.82 -7.58 -12.99
C LEU A 170 -8.17 -8.29 -12.81
N ALA A 171 -8.48 -9.28 -13.65
CA ALA A 171 -9.61 -10.19 -13.45
C ALA A 171 -9.36 -11.20 -12.31
N GLU A 172 -8.10 -11.47 -11.96
CA GLU A 172 -7.67 -12.19 -10.76
C GLU A 172 -7.85 -11.32 -9.50
N LYS A 173 -7.95 -9.98 -9.63
CA LYS A 173 -8.44 -9.13 -8.54
C LYS A 173 -9.96 -9.23 -8.49
N ALA A 174 -10.47 -9.77 -7.39
CA ALA A 174 -11.87 -10.15 -7.31
C ALA A 174 -12.81 -8.93 -7.46
N PRO A 175 -13.83 -9.02 -8.33
CA PRO A 175 -14.58 -7.86 -8.82
C PRO A 175 -15.28 -7.04 -7.73
N CYS A 176 -15.82 -7.69 -6.70
CA CYS A 176 -16.46 -6.98 -5.59
C CYS A 176 -15.43 -6.20 -4.77
N GLN A 177 -14.26 -6.78 -4.52
CA GLN A 177 -13.20 -6.11 -3.73
C GLN A 177 -12.62 -4.89 -4.45
N VAL A 178 -12.53 -4.93 -5.79
CA VAL A 178 -12.17 -3.76 -6.59
C VAL A 178 -13.22 -2.66 -6.47
N GLU A 179 -14.50 -3.01 -6.62
CA GLU A 179 -15.59 -2.04 -6.50
C GLU A 179 -15.70 -1.46 -5.09
N LEU A 180 -15.47 -2.26 -4.06
CA LEU A 180 -15.47 -1.84 -2.66
C LEU A 180 -14.44 -0.75 -2.41
N GLN A 181 -13.21 -0.94 -2.87
CA GLN A 181 -12.14 0.06 -2.71
C GLN A 181 -12.51 1.39 -3.40
N ILE A 182 -13.05 1.31 -4.63
CA ILE A 182 -13.50 2.49 -5.37
C ILE A 182 -14.65 3.19 -4.65
N ALA A 183 -15.59 2.44 -4.08
CA ALA A 183 -16.71 2.99 -3.32
C ALA A 183 -16.23 3.72 -2.05
N LEU A 184 -15.26 3.15 -1.32
CA LEU A 184 -14.67 3.77 -0.13
C LEU A 184 -13.97 5.09 -0.46
N GLU A 185 -13.18 5.13 -1.54
CA GLU A 185 -12.51 6.36 -2.00
C GLU A 185 -13.53 7.46 -2.34
N LYS A 186 -14.60 7.12 -3.07
CA LYS A 186 -15.68 8.07 -3.39
C LYS A 186 -16.38 8.61 -2.16
N ILE A 187 -16.61 7.77 -1.15
CA ILE A 187 -17.25 8.19 0.11
C ILE A 187 -16.31 9.13 0.87
N ALA A 188 -15.02 8.80 0.96
CA ALA A 188 -14.03 9.64 1.63
C ALA A 188 -13.91 11.03 0.97
N GLU A 189 -13.88 11.09 -0.36
CA GLU A 189 -13.89 12.35 -1.11
C GLU A 189 -15.18 13.14 -0.90
N SER A 190 -16.32 12.46 -0.87
CA SER A 190 -17.62 13.09 -0.68
C SER A 190 -17.82 13.62 0.74
N GLN A 191 -17.35 12.92 1.76
CA GLN A 191 -17.38 13.39 3.15
C GLN A 191 -16.50 14.63 3.35
N GLN A 192 -15.38 14.74 2.63
CA GLN A 192 -14.52 15.94 2.67
C GLN A 192 -15.16 17.17 2.01
N LYS A 193 -16.03 16.96 1.00
CA LYS A 193 -16.65 18.04 0.21
C LYS A 193 -18.05 18.44 0.70
N LEU A 194 -18.78 17.52 1.30
CA LEU A 194 -20.19 17.68 1.64
C LEU A 194 -20.41 17.25 3.09
N GLY A 195 -20.02 18.11 4.02
CA GLY A 195 -20.34 17.94 5.44
C GLY A 195 -21.83 17.60 5.60
N ASP A 196 -22.09 16.44 6.21
CA ASP A 196 -23.36 15.96 6.77
C ASP A 196 -24.53 15.50 5.88
N ASN A 197 -24.42 15.40 4.55
CA ASN A 197 -25.57 14.97 3.71
C ASN A 197 -25.53 13.53 3.16
N LEU A 198 -24.55 12.70 3.55
CA LEU A 198 -24.44 11.32 3.05
C LEU A 198 -25.13 10.30 3.99
N THR A 199 -26.45 10.42 4.18
CA THR A 199 -27.19 9.56 5.12
C THR A 199 -27.35 8.13 4.61
N ARG A 200 -27.41 7.93 3.29
CA ARG A 200 -27.52 6.61 2.64
C ARG A 200 -26.53 6.48 1.48
N PHE A 201 -25.87 5.32 1.40
CA PHE A 201 -24.94 5.02 0.32
C PHE A 201 -24.81 3.51 0.13
N TYR A 202 -24.33 3.09 -1.05
CA TYR A 202 -24.07 1.68 -1.34
C TYR A 202 -22.60 1.35 -1.06
N LEU A 203 -22.38 0.28 -0.29
CA LEU A 203 -21.07 -0.31 -0.07
C LEU A 203 -21.17 -1.81 -0.38
N PRO A 204 -20.47 -2.32 -1.41
CA PRO A 204 -20.65 -3.70 -1.86
C PRO A 204 -20.11 -4.70 -0.81
N ASN A 205 -20.98 -5.61 -0.38
CA ASN A 205 -20.64 -6.67 0.55
C ASN A 205 -19.93 -7.81 -0.17
N CYS A 206 -18.66 -8.03 0.14
CA CYS A 206 -17.86 -9.08 -0.46
C CYS A 206 -17.73 -10.29 0.46
N ASN A 207 -17.50 -11.47 -0.14
CA ASN A 207 -17.09 -12.68 0.59
C ASN A 207 -15.55 -12.72 0.74
N GLU A 208 -15.05 -13.77 1.40
CA GLU A 208 -13.63 -13.99 1.65
C GLU A 208 -12.76 -14.11 0.38
N HIS A 209 -13.38 -14.49 -0.75
CA HIS A 209 -12.73 -14.57 -2.05
C HIS A 209 -12.83 -13.26 -2.86
N GLY A 210 -13.41 -12.21 -2.27
CA GLY A 210 -13.62 -10.90 -2.91
C GLY A 210 -14.67 -10.89 -4.03
N LEU A 211 -15.54 -11.90 -4.06
CA LEU A 211 -16.76 -11.97 -4.88
C LEU A 211 -17.94 -11.36 -4.12
N TYR A 212 -19.02 -11.04 -4.82
CA TYR A 212 -20.21 -10.44 -4.19
C TYR A 212 -20.91 -11.47 -3.30
N LYS A 213 -21.31 -11.06 -2.09
CA LYS A 213 -22.30 -11.82 -1.32
C LYS A 213 -23.63 -11.82 -2.07
N ALA A 214 -24.37 -12.92 -2.02
CA ALA A 214 -25.64 -13.07 -2.71
C ALA A 214 -26.65 -11.98 -2.31
N LYS A 215 -26.64 -11.52 -1.05
CA LYS A 215 -27.43 -10.39 -0.55
C LYS A 215 -26.57 -9.12 -0.46
N GLN A 216 -27.02 -8.06 -1.11
CA GLN A 216 -26.45 -6.71 -1.04
C GLN A 216 -27.44 -5.77 -0.36
N CYS A 217 -26.94 -4.79 0.39
CA CYS A 217 -27.78 -3.84 1.11
C CYS A 217 -27.21 -2.43 1.02
N GLU A 218 -28.09 -1.44 1.04
CA GLU A 218 -27.71 -0.03 1.23
C GLU A 218 -27.24 0.18 2.69
N SER A 219 -26.21 1.00 2.88
CA SER A 219 -25.72 1.44 4.19
C SER A 219 -26.44 2.73 4.59
N SER A 220 -26.76 2.88 5.88
CA SER A 220 -27.45 4.05 6.42
C SER A 220 -26.74 4.54 7.68
N LEU A 221 -26.50 5.85 7.78
CA LEU A 221 -25.88 6.46 8.96
C LEU A 221 -26.90 6.91 10.02
N ASP A 222 -28.17 7.02 9.64
CA ASP A 222 -29.31 7.41 10.50
C ASP A 222 -29.93 6.21 11.26
N GLY A 223 -29.33 5.03 11.17
CA GLY A 223 -29.81 3.80 11.82
C GLY A 223 -31.03 3.16 11.14
N GLN A 224 -31.53 3.72 10.03
CA GLN A 224 -32.58 3.07 9.26
C GLN A 224 -32.02 1.85 8.53
N ARG A 225 -32.79 0.75 8.48
CA ARG A 225 -32.39 -0.42 7.67
C ARG A 225 -32.37 -0.01 6.21
N GLY A 226 -31.22 -0.17 5.56
CA GLY A 226 -31.10 0.03 4.13
C GLY A 226 -31.83 -1.06 3.34
N ARG A 227 -32.19 -0.73 2.11
CA ARG A 227 -32.85 -1.69 1.20
C ARG A 227 -31.87 -2.77 0.80
N CYS A 228 -32.33 -4.02 0.76
CA CYS A 228 -31.52 -5.16 0.35
C CYS A 228 -32.06 -5.80 -0.94
N TRP A 229 -31.17 -6.37 -1.75
CA TRP A 229 -31.51 -7.08 -2.98
C TRP A 229 -30.55 -8.26 -3.21
N CYS A 230 -30.97 -9.20 -4.07
CA CYS A 230 -30.13 -10.34 -4.43
C CYS A 230 -29.33 -10.05 -5.69
N VAL A 231 -28.07 -10.48 -5.70
CA VAL A 231 -27.15 -10.35 -6.83
C VAL A 231 -26.46 -11.67 -7.15
N SER A 232 -25.99 -11.80 -8.37
CA SER A 232 -25.10 -12.89 -8.74
C SER A 232 -23.70 -12.69 -8.16
N SER A 233 -23.14 -13.74 -7.55
CA SER A 233 -21.87 -13.70 -6.82
C SER A 233 -20.67 -13.26 -7.67
N TRP A 234 -20.67 -13.57 -8.97
CA TRP A 234 -19.53 -13.31 -9.85
C TRP A 234 -19.52 -11.93 -10.50
N ASN A 235 -20.65 -11.22 -10.60
CA ASN A 235 -20.75 -9.93 -11.29
C ASN A 235 -21.54 -8.84 -10.56
N GLY A 236 -22.16 -9.13 -9.41
CA GLY A 236 -22.92 -8.15 -8.64
C GLY A 236 -24.22 -7.69 -9.31
N LYS A 237 -24.62 -8.29 -10.45
CA LYS A 237 -25.87 -7.92 -11.13
C LYS A 237 -27.07 -8.43 -10.34
N LYS A 238 -28.03 -7.52 -10.13
CA LYS A 238 -29.30 -7.82 -9.48
C LYS A 238 -30.05 -8.93 -10.22
N ILE A 239 -30.54 -9.92 -9.46
CA ILE A 239 -31.31 -11.04 -10.00
C ILE A 239 -32.75 -10.56 -10.27
N PRO A 240 -33.30 -10.82 -11.47
CA PRO A 240 -34.67 -10.43 -11.80
C PRO A 240 -35.66 -11.13 -10.85
N GLY A 241 -36.59 -10.36 -10.27
CA GLY A 241 -37.57 -10.86 -9.30
C GLY A 241 -37.26 -10.54 -7.83
N SER A 242 -36.04 -10.08 -7.49
CA SER A 242 -35.75 -9.58 -6.15
C SER A 242 -36.26 -8.14 -5.99
N THR A 243 -37.52 -7.95 -5.61
CA THR A 243 -37.98 -6.68 -5.02
C THR A 243 -37.25 -6.40 -3.70
N ASP A 244 -37.29 -5.15 -3.21
CA ASP A 244 -36.65 -4.75 -1.96
C ASP A 244 -37.00 -5.75 -0.85
N LEU A 245 -36.04 -6.62 -0.53
CA LEU A 245 -36.26 -7.69 0.42
C LEU A 245 -36.26 -7.10 1.82
N SER A 246 -37.26 -7.46 2.61
CA SER A 246 -37.20 -7.27 4.07
C SER A 246 -35.95 -7.97 4.59
N GLY A 247 -35.31 -7.41 5.62
CA GLY A 247 -33.93 -7.76 6.04
C GLY A 247 -33.67 -9.25 6.29
N ASP A 248 -34.73 -10.04 6.53
CA ASP A 248 -34.71 -11.45 6.90
C ASP A 248 -34.82 -12.43 5.72
N ALA A 249 -35.07 -11.97 4.48
CA ALA A 249 -35.12 -12.87 3.34
C ALA A 249 -33.70 -13.30 2.89
N GLU A 250 -33.51 -14.61 2.72
CA GLU A 250 -32.29 -15.20 2.18
C GLU A 250 -32.36 -15.29 0.65
N CYS A 251 -31.23 -15.01 0.00
CA CYS A 251 -31.10 -15.16 -1.44
C CYS A 251 -30.77 -16.62 -1.75
N SER A 252 -31.79 -17.38 -2.17
CA SER A 252 -31.69 -18.75 -2.67
C SER A 252 -31.14 -18.83 -4.09
#